data_AF-A0A8H7BYF3-F1
#
_entry.id   AF-A0A8H7BYF3-F1
#
_cell.length_a   1.000
_cell.length_b   1.000
_cell.length_c   1.000
_cell.angle_alpha   90.00
_cell.angle_beta   90.00
_cell.angle_gamma   90.00
#
_symmetry.space_group_name_H-M   'P 1'
#
loop_
_entity.id
_entity.type
_entity.pdbx_description
1 polymer ?
#
loop_
_entity_poly.entity_id
_entity_poly.type
_entity_poly.pdbx_seq_one_letter_code
_entity_poly.pdbx_strand_id
1 'polypeptide(L)'
;MDLKTAFNIPLSTDPSTAAGHYQLHLDRLCTALLNDYYLCIGEKNYEILEVEAYLAAPHHVDPFCHAHPLQYRSGYWYFHHIGMSKGFRGGTRKGVDITIGRDDERRSAGGLLIRAIIERDSRRVIEGPSLVVDEILKGLKYTNIKDLVHKQWLDHKQEGVCWSENSGFYLKAKLSNENRPVKRRKLDENEVKIYASCRVGLGLTNSHPSTATRLSYVGRRYRYIMQPQVLKKGMIWTIFDMLHSSISIDKIQSLTGVKMKALEKYRQEYLKGQEDSTDTIEACLKSKDILNGGNEWKIRVMSAIYQQEKKGFTGFRLNQ
;
A
#
# COMPACT_ATOMS: atom_id res chain seq x y z
N MET A 1 8.79 1.17 17.62
CA MET A 1 8.06 2.44 17.46
C MET A 1 6.69 2.26 18.08
N ASP A 2 6.16 3.22 18.87
CA ASP A 2 4.76 3.11 19.34
C ASP A 2 3.80 3.49 18.22
N LEU A 3 3.10 2.51 17.64
CA LEU A 3 2.18 2.77 16.52
C LEU A 3 1.04 3.72 16.88
N LYS A 4 0.64 3.82 18.17
CA LYS A 4 -0.43 4.73 18.58
C LYS A 4 -0.12 6.18 18.23
N THR A 5 1.15 6.55 18.37
CA THR A 5 1.64 7.88 17.96
C THR A 5 2.03 7.91 16.48
N ALA A 6 2.51 6.79 15.93
CA ALA A 6 3.01 6.72 14.56
C ALA A 6 1.93 6.84 13.48
N PHE A 7 0.69 6.41 13.73
CA PHE A 7 -0.41 6.65 12.77
C PHE A 7 -0.74 8.13 12.60
N ASN A 8 -0.27 8.98 13.50
CA ASN A 8 -0.45 10.42 13.38
C ASN A 8 0.70 11.06 12.59
N ILE A 9 0.66 10.93 11.26
CA ILE A 9 1.74 11.38 10.37
C ILE A 9 2.02 12.88 10.57
N PRO A 10 3.28 13.29 10.86
CA PRO A 10 3.65 14.70 10.92
C PRO A 10 3.39 15.40 9.59
N LEU A 11 2.83 16.60 9.63
CA LEU A 11 2.48 17.35 8.42
C LEU A 11 3.62 18.25 7.96
N SER A 12 3.88 18.28 6.65
CA SER A 12 4.88 19.19 6.08
C SER A 12 4.34 20.62 6.06
N THR A 13 5.20 21.58 6.39
CA THR A 13 4.95 23.03 6.21
C THR A 13 5.55 23.59 4.93
N ASP A 14 6.39 22.81 4.25
CA ASP A 14 7.12 23.24 3.07
C ASP A 14 6.65 22.43 1.85
N PRO A 15 6.03 23.09 0.85
CA PRO A 15 5.58 22.42 -0.36
C PRO A 15 6.71 21.74 -1.14
N SER A 16 7.93 22.29 -1.10
CA SER A 16 9.06 21.80 -1.90
C SER A 16 9.62 20.47 -1.41
N THR A 17 9.46 20.18 -0.11
CA THR A 17 9.95 18.97 0.55
C THR A 17 8.84 18.00 0.95
N ALA A 18 7.57 18.40 0.81
CA ALA A 18 6.39 17.64 1.24
C ALA A 18 6.37 16.20 0.74
N ALA A 19 6.63 15.96 -0.55
CA ALA A 19 6.58 14.60 -1.11
C ALA A 19 7.59 13.65 -0.45
N GLY A 20 8.84 14.10 -0.25
CA GLY A 20 9.87 13.31 0.42
C GLY A 20 9.58 13.13 1.91
N HIS A 21 9.07 14.18 2.57
CA HIS A 21 8.63 14.14 3.96
C HIS A 21 7.57 13.07 4.21
N TYR A 22 6.48 13.07 3.44
CA TYR A 22 5.41 12.09 3.60
C TYR A 22 5.85 10.67 3.22
N GLN A 23 6.66 10.50 2.16
CA GLN A 23 7.22 9.19 1.81
C GLN A 23 8.04 8.63 2.98
N LEU A 24 8.94 9.41 3.58
CA LEU A 24 9.76 8.97 4.71
C LEU A 24 8.92 8.50 5.91
N HIS A 25 7.85 9.23 6.23
CA HIS A 25 6.97 8.86 7.33
C HIS A 25 6.14 7.61 7.03
N LEU A 26 5.64 7.47 5.80
CA LEU A 26 4.94 6.27 5.37
C LEU A 26 5.87 5.05 5.34
N ASP A 27 7.12 5.20 4.88
CA ASP A 27 8.13 4.14 4.89
C ASP A 27 8.35 3.61 6.30
N ARG A 28 8.58 4.51 7.26
CA ARG A 28 8.79 4.14 8.68
C ARG A 28 7.56 3.48 9.28
N LEU A 29 6.38 4.05 9.05
CA LEU A 29 5.13 3.56 9.59
C LEU A 29 4.80 2.16 9.06
N CYS A 30 4.83 1.97 7.75
CA CYS A 30 4.54 0.69 7.13
C CYS A 30 5.60 -0.37 7.46
N THR A 31 6.87 0.03 7.57
CA THR A 31 7.93 -0.89 8.03
C THR A 31 7.64 -1.41 9.44
N ALA A 32 7.34 -0.50 10.38
CA ALA A 32 6.98 -0.89 11.75
C ALA A 32 5.71 -1.75 11.77
N LEU A 33 4.67 -1.40 11.01
CA LEU A 33 3.44 -2.18 10.94
C LEU A 33 3.67 -3.62 10.47
N LEU A 34 4.46 -3.82 9.40
CA LEU A 34 4.71 -5.15 8.82
C LEU A 34 5.68 -5.97 9.68
N ASN A 35 6.74 -5.35 10.20
CA ASN A 35 7.78 -6.04 10.96
C ASN A 35 7.42 -6.26 12.42
N ASP A 36 6.73 -5.33 13.08
CA ASP A 36 6.60 -5.31 14.54
C ASP A 36 5.20 -5.68 15.05
N TYR A 37 4.21 -5.87 14.17
CA TYR A 37 2.83 -6.15 14.60
C TYR A 37 2.23 -7.38 13.91
N TYR A 38 1.42 -8.11 14.68
CA TYR A 38 0.46 -9.07 14.18
C TYR A 38 -0.90 -8.43 13.99
N LEU A 39 -1.63 -8.90 13.00
CA LEU A 39 -3.06 -8.69 12.89
C LEU A 39 -3.77 -9.86 13.57
N CYS A 40 -4.52 -9.60 14.63
CA CYS A 40 -5.29 -10.60 15.35
C CYS A 40 -6.73 -10.60 14.83
N ILE A 41 -7.26 -11.77 14.48
CA ILE A 41 -8.65 -11.96 14.05
C ILE A 41 -9.23 -13.16 14.81
N GLY A 42 -10.11 -12.89 15.77
CA GLY A 42 -10.59 -13.88 16.72
C GLY A 42 -9.41 -14.49 17.49
N GLU A 43 -9.29 -15.81 17.42
CA GLU A 43 -8.22 -16.57 18.09
C GLU A 43 -6.94 -16.69 17.24
N LYS A 44 -6.94 -16.20 16.00
CA LYS A 44 -5.84 -16.38 15.05
C LYS A 44 -4.97 -15.13 14.94
N ASN A 45 -3.68 -15.37 14.72
CA ASN A 45 -2.68 -14.33 14.48
C ASN A 45 -2.19 -14.39 13.04
N TYR A 46 -2.03 -13.22 12.43
CA TYR A 46 -1.57 -13.08 11.06
C TYR A 46 -0.38 -12.13 10.98
N GLU A 47 0.57 -12.44 10.11
CA GLU A 47 1.55 -11.46 9.62
C GLU A 47 0.90 -10.65 8.48
N ILE A 48 1.07 -9.33 8.49
CA ILE A 48 0.65 -8.47 7.38
C ILE A 48 1.73 -8.55 6.30
N LEU A 49 1.36 -8.97 5.09
CA LEU A 49 2.29 -9.12 3.98
C LEU A 49 2.29 -7.92 3.03
N GLU A 50 1.17 -7.23 2.89
CA GLU A 50 1.06 -6.12 1.94
C GLU A 50 0.09 -5.06 2.43
N VAL A 51 0.53 -3.79 2.37
CA VAL A 51 -0.33 -2.62 2.58
C VAL A 51 -0.16 -1.59 1.47
N GLU A 52 -1.23 -0.85 1.15
CA GLU A 52 -1.19 0.34 0.29
C GLU A 52 -1.58 1.59 1.08
N ALA A 53 -0.74 2.61 1.01
CA ALA A 53 -0.97 3.89 1.64
C ALA A 53 -1.70 4.86 0.70
N TYR A 54 -2.65 5.59 1.27
CA TYR A 54 -3.37 6.69 0.65
C TYR A 54 -3.37 7.86 1.61
N LEU A 55 -2.93 9.03 1.16
CA LEU A 55 -2.78 10.20 2.03
C LEU A 55 -3.10 11.50 1.30
N ALA A 56 -4.13 12.20 1.77
CA ALA A 56 -4.41 13.58 1.42
C ALA A 56 -3.99 14.47 2.59
N ALA A 57 -2.95 15.27 2.40
CA ALA A 57 -2.36 16.14 3.41
C ALA A 57 -1.92 17.48 2.79
N PRO A 58 -1.59 18.51 3.59
CA PRO A 58 -1.05 19.76 3.06
C PRO A 58 0.12 19.53 2.12
N HIS A 59 0.05 20.11 0.92
CA HIS A 59 1.03 19.96 -0.16
C HIS A 59 1.22 18.52 -0.68
N HIS A 60 0.30 17.62 -0.35
CA HIS A 60 0.32 16.22 -0.78
C HIS A 60 -1.11 15.71 -0.95
N VAL A 61 -1.75 16.12 -2.03
CA VAL A 61 -3.15 15.77 -2.34
C VAL A 61 -3.17 14.50 -3.19
N ASP A 62 -3.08 13.32 -2.57
CA ASP A 62 -3.23 12.05 -3.27
C ASP A 62 -4.68 11.89 -3.76
N PRO A 63 -4.92 11.95 -5.07
CA PRO A 63 -6.29 11.96 -5.60
C PRO A 63 -6.98 10.60 -5.53
N PHE A 64 -6.25 9.55 -5.14
CA PHE A 64 -6.78 8.21 -4.93
C PHE A 64 -7.20 7.96 -3.48
N CYS A 65 -6.89 8.89 -2.57
CA CYS A 65 -7.39 8.83 -1.21
C CYS A 65 -8.91 9.06 -1.21
N HIS A 66 -9.65 8.23 -0.47
CA HIS A 66 -11.10 8.39 -0.35
C HIS A 66 -11.48 9.70 0.35
N ALA A 67 -10.66 10.16 1.30
CA ALA A 67 -10.92 11.32 2.14
C ALA A 67 -12.32 11.27 2.81
N HIS A 68 -12.77 10.07 3.16
CA HIS A 68 -14.03 9.89 3.88
C HIS A 68 -13.94 10.54 5.26
N PRO A 69 -15.02 11.10 5.85
CA PRO A 69 -14.98 11.73 7.18
C PRO A 69 -14.30 10.88 8.26
N LEU A 70 -14.48 9.56 8.20
CA LEU A 70 -13.84 8.62 9.13
C LEU A 70 -12.33 8.43 8.95
N GLN A 71 -11.74 8.90 7.84
CA GLN A 71 -10.31 8.83 7.58
C GLN A 71 -9.54 10.06 8.09
N TYR A 72 -10.22 11.07 8.65
CA TYR A 72 -9.60 12.22 9.33
C TYR A 72 -9.23 11.92 10.80
N ARG A 73 -9.20 10.65 11.20
CA ARG A 73 -8.73 10.22 12.52
C ARG A 73 -7.67 9.15 12.33
N SER A 74 -6.85 8.90 13.34
CA SER A 74 -5.77 7.92 13.28
C SER A 74 -6.04 6.71 14.18
N GLY A 75 -5.63 5.52 13.74
CA GLY A 75 -5.71 4.30 14.54
C GLY A 75 -7.09 3.66 14.63
N TYR A 76 -7.95 3.87 13.64
CA TYR A 76 -9.25 3.21 13.54
C TYR A 76 -9.31 2.30 12.33
N TRP A 77 -10.14 1.27 12.41
CA TRP A 77 -10.52 0.48 11.26
C TRP A 77 -11.51 1.25 10.38
N TYR A 78 -11.24 1.27 9.08
CA TYR A 78 -12.13 1.87 8.08
C TYR A 78 -12.41 0.85 6.98
N PHE A 79 -13.62 0.30 6.97
CA PHE A 79 -14.08 -0.52 5.85
C PHE A 79 -14.53 0.38 4.70
N HIS A 80 -14.21 0.02 3.46
CA HIS A 80 -14.51 0.86 2.30
C HIS A 80 -16.00 1.15 2.16
N HIS A 81 -16.35 2.42 1.94
CA HIS A 81 -17.72 2.89 1.75
C HIS A 81 -18.10 3.03 0.27
N ILE A 82 -19.41 3.01 0.01
CA ILE A 82 -19.98 3.38 -1.29
C ILE A 82 -19.91 4.90 -1.41
N GLY A 83 -18.85 5.40 -2.05
CA GLY A 83 -18.61 6.84 -2.15
C GLY A 83 -18.48 7.48 -0.77
N MET A 84 -19.20 8.58 -0.55
CA MET A 84 -19.26 9.30 0.74
C MET A 84 -20.47 8.89 1.60
N SER A 85 -21.14 7.78 1.26
CA SER A 85 -22.33 7.31 1.98
C SER A 85 -21.99 6.52 3.24
N LYS A 86 -23.00 6.27 4.09
CA LYS A 86 -22.86 5.36 5.25
C LYS A 86 -22.82 3.87 4.88
N GLY A 87 -23.07 3.51 3.62
CA GLY A 87 -23.11 2.13 3.17
C GLY A 87 -21.71 1.58 2.87
N PHE A 88 -21.47 0.31 3.19
CA PHE A 88 -20.20 -0.37 2.91
C PHE A 88 -20.17 -0.99 1.51
N ARG A 89 -18.99 -1.03 0.89
CA ARG A 89 -18.74 -1.79 -0.34
C ARG A 89 -18.87 -3.28 -0.07
N GLY A 90 -19.59 -3.98 -0.95
CA GLY A 90 -19.66 -5.44 -0.98
C GLY A 90 -18.85 -6.07 -2.11
N GLY A 91 -18.92 -7.39 -2.22
CA GLY A 91 -18.33 -8.16 -3.31
C GLY A 91 -16.81 -8.02 -3.40
N THR A 92 -16.28 -7.85 -4.61
CA THR A 92 -14.83 -7.76 -4.88
C THR A 92 -14.24 -6.38 -4.59
N ARG A 93 -15.07 -5.37 -4.30
CA ARG A 93 -14.67 -3.97 -4.06
C ARG A 93 -14.60 -3.60 -2.58
N LYS A 94 -14.75 -4.57 -1.68
CA LYS A 94 -14.57 -4.37 -0.24
C LYS A 94 -13.09 -4.35 0.10
N GLY A 95 -12.74 -3.58 1.11
CA GLY A 95 -11.39 -3.43 1.65
C GLY A 95 -11.46 -2.87 3.06
N VAL A 96 -10.35 -2.94 3.77
CA VAL A 96 -10.19 -2.40 5.12
C VAL A 96 -8.89 -1.63 5.21
N ASP A 97 -8.97 -0.41 5.70
CA ASP A 97 -7.84 0.46 5.97
C ASP A 97 -7.62 0.61 7.48
N ILE A 98 -6.39 0.88 7.87
CA ILE A 98 -6.09 1.55 9.13
C ILE A 98 -6.02 3.04 8.86
N THR A 99 -6.81 3.86 9.55
CA THR A 99 -6.84 5.29 9.31
C THR A 99 -5.59 5.97 9.88
N ILE A 100 -5.06 6.96 9.14
CA ILE A 100 -3.80 7.66 9.45
C ILE A 100 -3.93 9.20 9.36
N GLY A 101 -5.17 9.69 9.34
CA GLY A 101 -5.46 11.12 9.26
C GLY A 101 -5.55 11.80 10.63
N ARG A 102 -5.84 13.09 10.57
CA ARG A 102 -6.08 13.94 11.74
C ARG A 102 -7.08 15.05 11.39
N ASP A 103 -7.92 15.38 12.36
CA ASP A 103 -8.98 16.38 12.26
C ASP A 103 -8.60 17.60 13.13
N ASP A 104 -7.43 18.16 12.84
CA ASP A 104 -6.95 19.42 13.40
C ASP A 104 -6.90 20.53 12.32
N GLU A 105 -6.43 21.72 12.66
CA GLU A 105 -6.40 22.88 11.75
C GLU A 105 -5.68 22.61 10.43
N ARG A 106 -4.70 21.70 10.42
CA ARG A 106 -3.91 21.34 9.23
C ARG A 106 -4.37 20.02 8.59
N ARG A 107 -5.56 19.57 8.98
CA ARG A 107 -6.37 18.43 8.51
C ARG A 107 -5.73 17.54 7.44
N SER A 108 -5.62 16.25 7.73
CA SER A 108 -5.24 15.24 6.74
C SER A 108 -6.18 14.04 6.81
N ALA A 109 -6.39 13.39 5.67
CA ALA A 109 -7.12 12.13 5.58
C ALA A 109 -6.24 11.06 4.97
N GLY A 110 -6.36 9.83 5.47
CA GLY A 110 -5.65 8.72 4.86
C GLY A 110 -6.00 7.36 5.43
N GLY A 111 -5.54 6.35 4.73
CA GLY A 111 -5.71 4.95 5.09
C GLY A 111 -4.55 4.09 4.63
N LEU A 112 -4.23 3.07 5.42
CA LEU A 112 -3.36 1.96 5.04
C LEU A 112 -4.24 0.75 4.71
N LEU A 113 -4.54 0.55 3.44
CA LEU A 113 -5.30 -0.59 2.94
C LEU A 113 -4.52 -1.87 3.16
N ILE A 114 -5.09 -2.82 3.93
CA ILE A 114 -4.49 -4.15 4.10
C ILE A 114 -4.87 -5.01 2.89
N ARG A 115 -3.85 -5.52 2.19
CA ARG A 115 -4.02 -6.22 0.92
C ARG A 115 -3.72 -7.70 0.99
N ALA A 116 -2.77 -8.09 1.82
CA ALA A 116 -2.43 -9.48 2.01
C ALA A 116 -1.98 -9.76 3.45
N ILE A 117 -2.35 -10.94 3.94
CA ILE A 117 -1.97 -11.45 5.25
C ILE A 117 -1.62 -12.94 5.14
N ILE A 118 -0.83 -13.45 6.07
CA ILE A 118 -0.54 -14.88 6.19
C ILE A 118 -0.81 -15.34 7.62
N GLU A 119 -1.60 -16.41 7.75
CA GLU A 119 -1.92 -17.01 9.04
C GLU A 119 -0.69 -17.71 9.60
N ARG A 120 -0.36 -17.50 10.87
CA ARG A 120 0.94 -17.91 11.43
C ARG A 120 1.14 -19.42 11.49
N ASP A 121 0.10 -20.17 11.86
CA ASP A 121 0.24 -21.59 12.18
C ASP A 121 0.17 -22.45 10.90
N SER A 122 -0.85 -22.23 10.09
CA SER A 122 -1.07 -22.94 8.82
C SER A 122 -0.25 -22.40 7.65
N ARG A 123 0.33 -21.20 7.79
CA ARG A 123 1.01 -20.46 6.71
C ARG A 123 0.13 -20.22 5.48
N ARG A 124 -1.20 -20.28 5.63
CA ARG A 124 -2.15 -19.97 4.55
C ARG A 124 -2.07 -18.48 4.23
N VAL A 125 -1.75 -18.17 2.98
CA VAL A 125 -1.75 -16.81 2.43
C VAL A 125 -3.16 -16.41 2.02
N ILE A 126 -3.60 -15.23 2.45
CA ILE A 126 -4.84 -14.57 2.02
C ILE A 126 -4.43 -13.31 1.26
N GLU A 127 -4.70 -13.29 -0.05
CA GLU A 127 -4.21 -12.25 -0.96
C GLU A 127 -5.35 -11.56 -1.72
N GLY A 128 -5.54 -10.28 -1.43
CA GLY A 128 -6.54 -9.40 -2.02
C GLY A 128 -7.36 -8.70 -0.92
N PRO A 129 -7.58 -7.38 -1.02
CA PRO A 129 -8.33 -6.63 0.00
C PRO A 129 -9.68 -7.24 0.36
N SER A 130 -10.41 -7.71 -0.66
CA SER A 130 -11.72 -8.32 -0.46
C SER A 130 -11.65 -9.63 0.30
N LEU A 131 -10.62 -10.46 0.05
CA LEU A 131 -10.43 -11.72 0.74
C LEU A 131 -9.94 -11.53 2.18
N VAL A 132 -9.17 -10.47 2.45
CA VAL A 132 -8.81 -10.07 3.82
C VAL A 132 -10.08 -9.73 4.62
N VAL A 133 -11.01 -8.97 4.04
CA VAL A 133 -12.31 -8.69 4.68
C VAL A 133 -13.12 -9.96 4.90
N ASP A 134 -13.12 -10.91 3.95
CA ASP A 134 -13.80 -12.20 4.14
C ASP A 134 -13.19 -13.02 5.28
N GLU A 135 -11.87 -13.01 5.43
CA GLU A 135 -11.19 -13.69 6.53
C GLU A 135 -11.55 -13.05 7.89
N ILE A 136 -11.66 -11.70 7.94
CA ILE A 136 -12.11 -10.98 9.13
C ILE A 136 -13.54 -11.37 9.51
N LEU A 137 -14.47 -11.28 8.54
CA LEU A 137 -15.89 -11.63 8.77
C LEU A 137 -16.03 -13.08 9.23
N LYS A 138 -15.33 -14.01 8.59
CA LYS A 138 -15.32 -15.42 8.97
C LYS A 138 -14.75 -15.64 10.37
N GLY A 139 -13.60 -15.04 10.69
CA GLY A 139 -12.93 -15.19 11.99
C GLY A 139 -13.76 -14.64 13.14
N LEU A 140 -14.55 -13.58 12.88
CA LEU A 140 -15.44 -12.96 13.85
C LEU A 140 -16.88 -13.46 13.80
N LYS A 141 -17.19 -14.44 12.94
CA LYS A 141 -18.52 -15.05 12.78
C LYS A 141 -19.62 -14.05 12.35
N TYR A 142 -19.29 -13.09 11.49
CA TYR A 142 -20.24 -12.19 10.84
C TYR A 142 -20.41 -12.53 9.35
N THR A 143 -21.58 -12.23 8.79
CA THR A 143 -21.89 -12.47 7.36
C THR A 143 -21.66 -11.24 6.49
N ASN A 144 -21.62 -10.04 7.08
CA ASN A 144 -21.44 -8.79 6.36
C ASN A 144 -20.82 -7.70 7.26
N ILE A 145 -20.22 -6.69 6.62
CA ILE A 145 -19.51 -5.59 7.29
C ILE A 145 -20.45 -4.76 8.17
N LYS A 146 -21.70 -4.54 7.72
CA LYS A 146 -22.67 -3.73 8.47
C LYS A 146 -22.94 -4.34 9.84
N ASP A 147 -23.20 -5.65 9.89
CA ASP A 147 -23.44 -6.36 11.14
C ASP A 147 -22.21 -6.36 12.05
N LEU A 148 -21.02 -6.56 11.48
CA LEU A 148 -19.76 -6.47 12.23
C LEU A 148 -19.64 -5.08 12.89
N VAL A 149 -19.74 -4.01 12.10
CA VAL A 149 -19.53 -2.64 12.61
C VAL A 149 -20.58 -2.27 13.65
N HIS A 150 -21.86 -2.56 13.38
CA HIS A 150 -22.94 -2.20 14.30
C HIS A 150 -22.83 -3.01 15.61
N LYS A 151 -22.78 -4.33 15.52
CA LYS A 151 -22.84 -5.21 16.69
C LYS A 151 -21.53 -5.21 17.48
N GLN A 152 -20.38 -5.24 16.80
CA GLN A 152 -19.09 -5.34 17.50
C GLN A 152 -18.58 -3.99 18.01
N TRP A 153 -18.83 -2.88 17.30
CA TRP A 153 -18.18 -1.61 17.63
C TRP A 153 -19.12 -0.54 18.15
N LEU A 154 -20.31 -0.39 17.56
CA LEU A 154 -21.26 0.62 18.02
C LEU A 154 -21.98 0.14 19.29
N ASP A 155 -22.55 -1.06 19.27
CA ASP A 155 -23.31 -1.59 20.41
C ASP A 155 -22.42 -1.83 21.64
N HIS A 156 -21.16 -2.23 21.43
CA HIS A 156 -20.17 -2.42 22.50
C HIS A 156 -19.28 -1.19 22.78
N LYS A 157 -19.56 -0.02 22.19
CA LYS A 157 -18.80 1.23 22.38
C LYS A 157 -17.28 1.10 22.19
N GLN A 158 -16.84 0.27 21.24
CA GLN A 158 -15.42 0.04 20.97
C GLN A 158 -14.86 0.92 19.84
N GLU A 159 -15.72 1.75 19.20
CA GLU A 159 -15.44 2.72 18.12
C GLU A 159 -14.60 2.25 16.91
N GLY A 160 -14.21 0.97 16.87
CA GLY A 160 -13.34 0.40 15.85
C GLY A 160 -11.86 0.78 16.03
N VAL A 161 -11.41 1.03 17.26
CA VAL A 161 -10.00 1.33 17.55
C VAL A 161 -9.12 0.11 17.26
N CYS A 162 -8.08 0.26 16.44
CA CYS A 162 -7.31 -0.87 15.92
C CYS A 162 -6.42 -1.58 16.94
N TRP A 163 -6.33 -1.10 18.18
CA TRP A 163 -5.60 -1.74 19.30
C TRP A 163 -6.52 -2.41 20.32
N SER A 164 -7.84 -2.31 20.16
CA SER A 164 -8.79 -2.84 21.14
C SER A 164 -8.85 -4.35 21.06
N GLU A 165 -8.20 -5.07 21.98
CA GLU A 165 -8.24 -6.55 22.02
C GLU A 165 -9.68 -7.07 22.16
N ASN A 166 -10.53 -6.34 22.88
CA ASN A 166 -11.94 -6.65 23.09
C ASN A 166 -12.76 -6.65 21.78
N SER A 167 -12.21 -6.12 20.68
CA SER A 167 -12.90 -6.08 19.39
C SER A 167 -12.81 -7.41 18.64
N GLY A 168 -11.91 -8.31 19.06
CA GLY A 168 -11.54 -9.51 18.33
C GLY A 168 -10.77 -9.24 17.03
N PHE A 169 -10.63 -7.98 16.61
CA PHE A 169 -9.88 -7.57 15.42
C PHE A 169 -8.98 -6.39 15.73
N TYR A 170 -7.70 -6.67 15.97
CA TYR A 170 -6.77 -5.68 16.51
C TYR A 170 -5.32 -5.94 16.07
N LEU A 171 -4.48 -4.94 16.26
CA LEU A 171 -3.04 -5.01 16.10
C LEU A 171 -2.41 -5.36 17.43
N LYS A 172 -1.57 -6.40 17.43
CA LYS A 172 -0.81 -6.84 18.59
C LYS A 172 0.67 -6.70 18.30
N ALA A 173 1.40 -6.01 19.17
CA ALA A 173 2.85 -5.94 19.05
C ALA A 173 3.44 -7.37 19.11
N LYS A 174 4.34 -7.68 18.18
CA LYS A 174 5.21 -8.84 18.28
C LYS A 174 6.09 -8.58 19.50
N LEU A 175 6.09 -9.48 20.47
CA LEU A 175 6.94 -9.34 21.65
C LEU A 175 8.38 -9.10 21.17
N SER A 176 8.97 -7.99 21.59
CA SER A 176 10.38 -7.71 21.31
C SER A 176 11.21 -8.86 21.87
N ASN A 177 12.33 -9.18 21.23
CA ASN A 177 13.32 -10.15 21.71
C ASN A 177 13.97 -9.76 23.06
N GLU A 178 13.33 -8.94 23.91
CA GLU A 178 13.86 -8.44 25.18
C GLU A 178 14.19 -9.56 26.19
N ASN A 179 13.58 -10.74 26.05
CA ASN A 179 13.92 -11.93 26.85
C ASN A 179 14.89 -12.92 26.17
N ARG A 180 15.49 -12.59 25.02
CA ARG A 180 16.61 -13.39 24.47
C ARG A 180 17.91 -13.01 25.18
N PRO A 181 18.72 -13.96 25.66
CA PRO A 181 19.98 -13.66 26.33
C PRO A 181 20.86 -12.75 25.45
N VAL A 182 21.39 -11.70 26.08
CA VAL A 182 22.07 -10.51 25.51
C VAL A 182 23.23 -10.84 24.55
N LYS A 183 23.74 -12.08 24.54
CA LYS A 183 24.80 -12.53 23.63
C LYS A 183 24.40 -12.62 22.14
N ARG A 184 23.14 -12.34 21.78
CA ARG A 184 22.66 -12.29 20.38
C ARG A 184 22.21 -10.91 19.90
N ARG A 185 22.70 -9.82 20.49
CA ARG A 185 22.55 -8.44 19.97
C ARG A 185 23.60 -8.06 18.91
N LYS A 186 24.02 -8.99 18.06
CA LYS A 186 24.36 -8.56 16.69
C LYS A 186 23.02 -8.18 16.06
N LEU A 187 22.94 -7.04 15.37
CA LEU A 187 21.81 -6.71 14.50
C LEU A 187 21.34 -8.02 13.86
N ASP A 188 20.14 -8.48 14.19
CA ASP A 188 19.61 -9.69 13.56
C ASP A 188 19.52 -9.31 12.08
N GLU A 189 20.40 -9.87 11.25
CA GLU A 189 20.36 -9.78 9.77
C GLU A 189 19.03 -10.33 9.20
N ASN A 190 18.13 -10.74 10.09
CA ASN A 190 16.79 -11.28 9.87
C ASN A 190 15.65 -10.25 10.04
N GLU A 191 15.91 -8.94 10.17
CA GLU A 191 14.83 -7.99 9.97
C GLU A 191 14.31 -8.16 8.52
N VAL A 192 13.06 -8.60 8.39
CA VAL A 192 12.51 -8.95 7.08
C VAL A 192 12.44 -7.67 6.27
N LYS A 193 13.20 -7.62 5.18
CA LYS A 193 13.28 -6.46 4.31
C LYS A 193 11.89 -6.14 3.75
N ILE A 194 11.45 -4.90 3.95
CA ILE A 194 10.24 -4.36 3.34
C ILE A 194 10.61 -3.75 1.98
N TYR A 195 9.81 -4.07 0.97
CA TYR A 195 9.95 -3.54 -0.38
C TYR A 195 8.83 -2.54 -0.64
N ALA A 196 9.19 -1.30 -0.94
CA ALA A 196 8.24 -0.28 -1.39
C ALA A 196 8.09 -0.33 -2.92
N SER A 197 6.86 -0.31 -3.40
CA SER A 197 6.53 -0.27 -4.83
C SER A 197 5.40 0.70 -5.17
N CYS A 198 5.19 0.93 -6.47
CA CYS A 198 3.95 1.54 -6.97
C CYS A 198 2.70 0.71 -6.62
N ARG A 199 1.55 1.40 -6.53
CA ARG A 199 0.25 0.83 -6.14
C ARG A 199 -0.40 0.03 -7.28
N VAL A 200 -1.21 -0.95 -6.92
CA VAL A 200 -1.91 -1.82 -7.87
C VAL A 200 -3.17 -1.13 -8.40
N GLY A 201 -3.39 -1.19 -9.71
CA GLY A 201 -4.67 -0.83 -10.32
C GLY A 201 -4.87 0.66 -10.56
N LEU A 202 -3.81 1.46 -10.55
CA LEU A 202 -3.86 2.86 -10.95
C LEU A 202 -3.49 3.03 -12.42
N GLY A 203 -4.46 3.46 -13.24
CA GLY A 203 -4.27 3.80 -14.65
C GLY A 203 -4.14 5.30 -14.90
N LEU A 204 -4.13 5.72 -16.16
CA LEU A 204 -4.05 7.11 -16.62
C LEU A 204 -5.30 7.60 -17.36
N THR A 205 -6.21 6.71 -17.76
CA THR A 205 -7.30 7.05 -18.69
C THR A 205 -8.56 7.61 -18.04
N ASN A 206 -8.67 7.66 -16.72
CA ASN A 206 -9.78 8.35 -16.07
C ASN A 206 -9.56 9.87 -16.16
N SER A 207 -10.59 10.62 -16.57
CA SER A 207 -10.54 12.08 -16.70
C SER A 207 -10.44 12.82 -15.35
N HIS A 208 -10.82 12.16 -14.25
CA HIS A 208 -10.74 12.71 -12.91
C HIS A 208 -9.96 11.79 -11.95
N PRO A 209 -8.95 12.32 -11.23
CA PRO A 209 -8.33 13.64 -11.41
C PRO A 209 -7.66 13.77 -12.80
N SER A 210 -7.16 14.97 -13.14
CA SER A 210 -6.47 15.21 -14.41
C SER A 210 -5.31 14.23 -14.64
N THR A 211 -5.02 13.90 -15.91
CA THR A 211 -3.91 13.03 -16.29
C THR A 211 -2.57 13.46 -15.67
N ALA A 212 -2.32 14.77 -15.61
CA ALA A 212 -1.14 15.34 -14.95
C ALA A 212 -1.03 14.90 -13.49
N THR A 213 -2.14 15.01 -12.75
CA THR A 213 -2.20 14.59 -11.34
C THR A 213 -2.01 13.08 -11.23
N ARG A 214 -2.62 12.29 -12.11
CA ARG A 214 -2.46 10.82 -12.11
C ARG A 214 -1.00 10.43 -12.32
N LEU A 215 -0.33 11.02 -13.31
CA LEU A 215 1.09 10.78 -13.60
C LEU A 215 1.97 11.01 -12.36
N SER A 216 1.69 12.06 -11.59
CA SER A 216 2.41 12.37 -10.34
C SER A 216 2.22 11.36 -9.20
N TYR A 217 1.23 10.46 -9.29
CA TYR A 217 0.84 9.54 -8.21
C TYR A 217 0.85 8.05 -8.57
N VAL A 218 0.73 7.68 -9.85
CA VAL A 218 0.79 6.26 -10.28
C VAL A 218 2.15 5.64 -9.96
N GLY A 219 3.22 6.43 -10.06
CA GLY A 219 4.58 6.02 -9.77
C GLY A 219 4.95 5.99 -8.29
N ARG A 220 4.20 6.64 -7.40
CA ARG A 220 4.60 6.81 -5.99
C ARG A 220 4.72 5.47 -5.28
N ARG A 221 5.77 5.32 -4.46
CA ARG A 221 6.13 4.08 -3.78
C ARG A 221 5.32 3.87 -2.50
N TYR A 222 3.99 3.85 -2.65
CA TYR A 222 3.03 3.78 -1.55
C TYR A 222 2.44 2.40 -1.32
N ARG A 223 3.00 1.36 -1.94
CA ARG A 223 2.70 -0.05 -1.63
C ARG A 223 3.88 -0.67 -0.91
N TYR A 224 3.65 -1.32 0.22
CA TYR A 224 4.70 -1.90 1.07
C TYR A 224 4.50 -3.39 1.20
N ILE A 225 5.56 -4.15 0.99
CA ILE A 225 5.50 -5.59 0.78
C ILE A 225 6.53 -6.28 1.66
N MET A 226 6.07 -7.29 2.37
CA MET A 226 6.89 -8.27 3.08
C MET A 226 6.80 -9.62 2.35
N GLN A 227 7.93 -10.33 2.25
CA GLN A 227 8.01 -11.66 1.63
C GLN A 227 7.40 -11.72 0.21
N PRO A 228 7.93 -10.96 -0.77
CA PRO A 228 7.36 -10.91 -2.12
C PRO A 228 7.18 -12.29 -2.78
N GLN A 229 8.01 -13.29 -2.45
CA GLN A 229 7.97 -14.65 -3.00
C GLN A 229 6.65 -15.40 -2.77
N VAL A 230 5.86 -15.01 -1.77
CA VAL A 230 4.56 -15.66 -1.48
C VAL A 230 3.37 -14.93 -2.12
N LEU A 231 3.60 -13.77 -2.73
CA LEU A 231 2.56 -12.94 -3.34
C LEU A 231 2.55 -13.12 -4.87
N LYS A 232 1.38 -12.98 -5.48
CA LYS A 232 1.18 -13.10 -6.92
C LYS A 232 0.63 -11.79 -7.51
N LYS A 233 -0.29 -11.14 -6.82
CA LYS A 233 -0.91 -9.88 -7.23
C LYS A 233 0.09 -8.73 -7.08
N GLY A 234 0.14 -7.87 -8.10
CA GLY A 234 1.05 -6.73 -8.11
C GLY A 234 2.54 -7.08 -8.22
N MET A 235 2.89 -8.34 -8.50
CA MET A 235 4.29 -8.78 -8.63
C MET A 235 5.07 -7.94 -9.66
N ILE A 236 4.45 -7.58 -10.77
CA ILE A 236 5.12 -6.78 -11.81
C ILE A 236 5.56 -5.39 -11.32
N TRP A 237 4.77 -4.74 -10.47
CA TRP A 237 5.10 -3.45 -9.85
C TRP A 237 6.25 -3.59 -8.86
N THR A 238 6.30 -4.72 -8.16
CA THR A 238 7.40 -5.07 -7.26
C THR A 238 8.70 -5.24 -8.04
N ILE A 239 8.66 -5.97 -9.16
CA ILE A 239 9.81 -6.18 -10.04
C ILE A 239 10.28 -4.86 -10.65
N PHE A 240 9.34 -4.02 -11.10
CA PHE A 240 9.64 -2.67 -11.59
C PHE A 240 10.50 -1.89 -10.58
N ASP A 241 10.03 -1.78 -9.34
CA ASP A 241 10.73 -1.03 -8.29
C ASP A 241 12.07 -1.68 -7.90
N MET A 242 12.19 -3.01 -7.95
CA MET A 242 13.46 -3.71 -7.73
C MET A 242 14.48 -3.41 -8.85
N LEU A 243 14.06 -3.39 -10.11
CA LEU A 243 14.89 -2.97 -11.25
C LEU A 243 15.31 -1.51 -11.11
N HIS A 244 14.37 -0.63 -10.76
CA HIS A 244 14.64 0.78 -10.53
C HIS A 244 15.66 1.01 -9.39
N SER A 245 15.58 0.19 -8.34
CA SER A 245 16.51 0.19 -7.21
C SER A 245 17.83 -0.53 -7.51
N SER A 246 18.10 -0.87 -8.79
CA SER A 246 19.32 -1.56 -9.26
C SER A 246 19.61 -2.89 -8.56
N ILE A 247 18.57 -3.60 -8.11
CA ILE A 247 18.72 -4.97 -7.59
C ILE A 247 19.07 -5.89 -8.75
N SER A 248 20.08 -6.76 -8.57
CA SER A 248 20.50 -7.69 -9.62
C SER A 248 19.38 -8.66 -10.01
N ILE A 249 19.34 -9.06 -11.27
CA ILE A 249 18.30 -9.98 -11.76
C ILE A 249 18.31 -11.30 -10.97
N ASP A 250 19.49 -11.85 -10.64
CA ASP A 250 19.59 -13.08 -9.84
C ASP A 250 18.92 -12.91 -8.47
N LYS A 251 19.12 -11.74 -7.85
CA LYS A 251 18.47 -11.44 -6.58
C LYS A 251 16.96 -11.28 -6.75
N ILE A 252 16.50 -10.61 -7.81
CA ILE A 252 15.07 -10.51 -8.12
C ILE A 252 14.45 -11.89 -8.33
N GLN A 253 15.11 -12.78 -9.08
CA GLN A 253 14.67 -14.16 -9.27
C GLN A 253 14.51 -14.87 -7.93
N SER A 254 15.52 -14.80 -7.05
CA SER A 254 15.46 -15.44 -5.74
C SER A 254 14.33 -14.91 -4.85
N LEU A 255 13.98 -13.62 -4.97
CA LEU A 255 12.97 -12.95 -4.16
C LEU A 255 11.54 -13.11 -4.70
N THR A 256 11.38 -13.38 -6.00
CA THR A 256 10.06 -13.36 -6.65
C THR A 256 9.66 -14.70 -7.25
N GLY A 257 10.61 -15.62 -7.45
CA GLY A 257 10.38 -16.88 -8.15
C GLY A 257 10.13 -16.74 -9.66
N VAL A 258 10.24 -15.53 -10.22
CA VAL A 258 10.04 -15.29 -11.65
C VAL A 258 11.22 -15.84 -12.46
N LYS A 259 10.92 -16.52 -13.57
CA LYS A 259 11.94 -17.14 -14.44
C LYS A 259 12.91 -16.10 -15.01
N MET A 260 14.20 -16.43 -15.02
CA MET A 260 15.30 -15.60 -15.55
C MET A 260 14.98 -14.96 -16.92
N LYS A 261 14.55 -15.78 -17.89
CA LYS A 261 14.16 -15.32 -19.24
C LYS A 261 13.09 -14.23 -19.24
N ALA A 262 12.15 -14.25 -18.29
CA ALA A 262 11.13 -13.20 -18.18
C ALA A 262 11.72 -11.93 -17.56
N LEU A 263 12.57 -12.06 -16.54
CA LEU A 263 13.24 -10.92 -15.90
C LEU A 263 14.18 -10.18 -16.85
N GLU A 264 14.90 -10.90 -17.71
CA GLU A 264 15.74 -10.29 -18.76
C GLU A 264 14.90 -9.44 -19.72
N LYS A 265 13.75 -9.95 -20.15
CA LYS A 265 12.79 -9.16 -20.96
C LYS A 265 12.29 -7.93 -20.21
N TYR A 266 11.94 -8.07 -18.93
CA TYR A 266 11.52 -6.92 -18.12
C TYR A 266 12.64 -5.88 -17.98
N ARG A 267 13.90 -6.30 -17.81
CA ARG A 267 15.03 -5.36 -17.80
C ARG A 267 15.19 -4.64 -19.14
N GLN A 268 15.05 -5.33 -20.27
CA GLN A 268 15.10 -4.71 -21.60
C GLN A 268 13.99 -3.66 -21.77
N GLU A 269 12.76 -4.00 -21.36
CA GLU A 269 11.62 -3.08 -21.42
C GLU A 269 11.77 -1.90 -20.45
N TYR A 270 12.37 -2.13 -19.28
CA TYR A 270 12.72 -1.06 -18.34
C TYR A 270 13.70 -0.07 -19.00
N LEU A 271 14.80 -0.56 -19.57
CA LEU A 271 15.79 0.29 -20.24
C LEU A 271 15.17 1.07 -21.40
N LYS A 272 14.38 0.39 -22.23
CA LYS A 272 13.67 1.02 -23.35
C LYS A 272 12.77 2.16 -22.89
N GLY A 273 12.01 1.98 -21.82
CA GLY A 273 11.18 3.05 -21.26
C GLY A 273 11.98 4.26 -20.77
N GLN A 274 13.24 4.09 -20.37
CA GLN A 274 14.13 5.22 -20.05
C GLN A 274 14.61 5.94 -21.31
N GLU A 275 14.85 5.20 -22.40
CA GLU A 275 15.31 5.74 -23.69
C GLU A 275 14.18 6.49 -24.42
N ASP A 276 13.00 5.89 -24.54
CA ASP A 276 11.85 6.38 -25.32
C ASP A 276 10.73 6.97 -24.46
N SER A 277 11.09 7.62 -23.34
CA SER A 277 10.14 7.99 -22.27
C SER A 277 8.93 8.80 -22.74
N THR A 278 9.13 9.79 -23.62
CA THR A 278 8.05 10.64 -24.13
C THR A 278 7.09 9.84 -25.01
N ASP A 279 7.61 9.15 -26.02
CA ASP A 279 6.83 8.37 -26.98
C ASP A 279 6.05 7.25 -26.29
N THR A 280 6.66 6.57 -25.30
CA THR A 280 5.99 5.53 -24.51
C THR A 280 4.80 6.07 -23.73
N ILE A 281 4.93 7.23 -23.06
CA ILE A 281 3.81 7.83 -22.32
C ILE A 281 2.72 8.30 -23.29
N GLU A 282 3.09 8.94 -24.40
CA GLU A 282 2.10 9.33 -25.42
C GLU A 282 1.34 8.14 -25.98
N ALA A 283 2.03 7.05 -26.29
CA ALA A 283 1.42 5.81 -26.73
C ALA A 283 0.48 5.24 -25.65
N CYS A 284 0.85 5.34 -24.37
CA CYS A 284 0.00 4.93 -23.25
C CYS A 284 -1.29 5.74 -23.16
N LEU A 285 -1.21 7.06 -23.36
CA LEU A 285 -2.38 7.93 -23.33
C LEU A 285 -3.29 7.75 -24.55
N LYS A 286 -2.72 7.41 -25.72
CA LYS A 286 -3.44 7.25 -26.99
C LYS A 286 -4.05 5.86 -27.19
N SER A 287 -3.32 4.80 -26.84
CA SER A 287 -3.62 3.44 -27.31
C SER A 287 -4.02 2.48 -26.20
N LYS A 288 -3.33 2.53 -25.06
CA LYS A 288 -3.39 1.47 -24.06
C LYS A 288 -2.99 2.02 -22.70
N ASP A 289 -3.99 2.19 -21.83
CA ASP A 289 -3.76 2.47 -20.41
C ASP A 289 -2.69 1.52 -19.83
N ILE A 290 -1.98 1.96 -18.79
CA ILE A 290 -0.94 1.17 -18.11
C ILE A 290 -1.49 -0.22 -17.76
N LEU A 291 -2.73 -0.25 -17.26
CA LEU A 291 -3.38 -1.47 -16.76
C LEU A 291 -3.75 -2.46 -17.86
N ASN A 292 -3.99 -1.98 -19.08
CA ASN A 292 -4.52 -2.79 -20.18
C ASN A 292 -3.43 -3.61 -20.89
N GLY A 293 -2.15 -3.31 -20.66
CA GLY A 293 -1.02 -4.03 -21.24
C GLY A 293 -0.57 -5.29 -20.51
N GLY A 294 0.29 -6.05 -21.18
CA GLY A 294 1.07 -7.13 -20.59
C GLY A 294 2.12 -6.62 -19.61
N ASN A 295 2.87 -7.52 -19.00
CA ASN A 295 3.86 -7.18 -17.97
C ASN A 295 5.00 -6.33 -18.54
N GLU A 296 5.45 -6.64 -19.76
CA GLU A 296 6.45 -5.89 -20.53
C GLU A 296 6.03 -4.43 -20.71
N TRP A 297 4.79 -4.20 -21.14
CA TRP A 297 4.21 -2.87 -21.32
C TRP A 297 4.17 -2.08 -20.01
N LYS A 298 3.71 -2.71 -18.93
CA LYS A 298 3.64 -2.08 -17.60
C LYS A 298 5.02 -1.61 -17.14
N ILE A 299 6.04 -2.45 -17.32
CA ILE A 299 7.42 -2.10 -16.96
C ILE A 299 7.92 -0.92 -17.80
N ARG A 300 7.73 -0.96 -19.13
CA ARG A 300 8.17 0.12 -20.01
C ARG A 300 7.52 1.46 -19.64
N VAL A 301 6.20 1.47 -19.47
CA VAL A 301 5.46 2.69 -19.14
C VAL A 301 5.86 3.26 -17.79
N MET A 302 6.01 2.42 -16.76
CA MET A 302 6.44 2.91 -15.44
C MET A 302 7.86 3.46 -15.46
N SER A 303 8.76 2.82 -16.22
CA SER A 303 10.13 3.32 -16.42
C SER A 303 10.14 4.68 -17.12
N ALA A 304 9.31 4.84 -18.15
CA ALA A 304 9.11 6.11 -18.84
C ALA A 304 8.58 7.21 -17.92
N ILE A 305 7.57 6.91 -17.08
CA ILE A 305 7.02 7.86 -16.11
C ILE A 305 8.11 8.32 -15.13
N TYR A 306 8.88 7.40 -14.58
CA TYR A 306 9.98 7.73 -13.65
C TYR A 306 11.08 8.56 -14.31
N GLN A 307 11.44 8.21 -15.55
CA GLN A 307 12.44 8.96 -16.31
C GLN A 307 11.94 10.39 -16.58
N GLN A 308 10.66 10.55 -16.85
CA GLN A 308 10.08 11.86 -17.12
C GLN A 308 9.92 12.71 -15.85
N GLU A 309 9.60 12.10 -14.71
CA GLU A 309 9.60 12.79 -13.42
C GLU A 309 10.99 13.37 -13.12
N LYS A 310 12.07 12.62 -13.38
CA LYS A 310 13.46 13.13 -13.26
C LYS A 310 13.76 14.32 -14.18
N LYS A 311 13.14 14.38 -15.36
CA LYS A 311 13.26 15.49 -16.33
C LYS A 311 12.29 16.66 -16.03
N GLY A 312 11.47 16.56 -14.98
CA GLY A 312 10.51 17.59 -14.58
C GLY A 312 9.26 17.68 -15.46
N PHE A 313 8.84 16.59 -16.13
CA PHE A 313 7.71 16.55 -17.07
C PHE A 313 7.70 17.62 -18.19
N THR A 314 8.85 18.24 -18.46
CA THR A 314 9.01 19.22 -19.53
C THR A 314 8.79 18.54 -20.89
N GLY A 315 7.85 19.05 -21.70
CA GLY A 315 7.58 18.56 -23.06
C GLY A 315 6.21 17.92 -23.31
N PHE A 316 5.42 17.62 -22.28
CA PHE A 316 4.05 17.16 -22.53
C PHE A 316 3.13 18.34 -22.80
N ARG A 317 2.57 18.42 -24.01
CA ARG A 317 1.29 19.11 -24.23
C ARG A 317 0.20 18.26 -23.60
N LEU A 318 0.10 18.31 -22.27
CA LEU A 318 -1.06 17.80 -21.55
C LEU A 318 -2.21 18.73 -21.96
N ASN A 319 -2.96 18.34 -23.00
CA ASN A 319 -4.23 19.00 -23.29
C ASN A 319 -5.05 18.92 -22.01
N GLN A 320 -5.39 20.09 -21.47
CA GLN A 320 -6.14 20.26 -20.22
C GLN A 320 -7.49 19.57 -20.28
#